data_AF-A0AAV0HHR3-F1
#
_entry.id   AF-A0AAV0HHR3-F1
#
_cell.length_a   1.000
_cell.length_b   1.000
_cell.length_c   1.000
_cell.angle_alpha   90.00
_cell.angle_beta   90.00
_cell.angle_gamma   90.00
#
_symmetry.space_group_name_H-M   'P 1'
#
loop_
_entity.id
_entity.type
_entity.pdbx_description
1 polymer ?
#
loop_
_entity_poly.entity_id
_entity_poly.type
_entity_poly.pdbx_seq_one_letter_code
_entity_poly.pdbx_strand_id
1 'polypeptide(L)' 'MELIRESVGTHPHYILISQIQQLLSRDWQVVLKHVFREGNVVADYLASLGNSHSVGEHAITAPLPDFESPAAL' A
#
# COMPACT_ATOMS: atom_id res chain seq x y z
N MET A 1 2.02 -9.87 8.69
CA MET A 1 2.17 -8.50 9.26
C MET A 1 3.14 -8.42 10.43
N GLU A 2 3.67 -9.56 10.88
CA GLU A 2 4.62 -9.68 12.00
C GLU A 2 5.94 -8.95 11.72
N LEU A 3 6.44 -9.01 10.48
CA LEU A 3 7.67 -8.33 10.04
C LEU A 3 7.69 -6.80 10.24
N ILE A 4 6.53 -6.14 10.21
CA ILE A 4 6.44 -4.69 10.43
C ILE A 4 6.39 -4.37 11.93
N ARG A 5 5.92 -5.31 12.74
CA ARG A 5 5.77 -5.16 14.20
C ARG A 5 7.06 -5.47 14.94
N GLU A 6 7.93 -6.29 14.36
CA GLU A 6 9.21 -6.69 14.93
C GLU A 6 10.37 -6.01 14.21
N SER A 7 11.37 -5.51 14.95
CA SER A 7 12.58 -4.94 14.33
C SER A 7 13.57 -6.06 13.98
N VAL A 8 13.78 -6.33 12.69
CA VAL A 8 14.75 -7.33 12.24
C VAL A 8 15.94 -6.61 11.58
N GLY A 9 16.98 -6.33 12.38
CA GLY A 9 18.17 -5.56 11.96
C GLY A 9 18.96 -6.18 10.80
N THR A 10 18.75 -7.45 10.49
CA THR A 10 19.43 -8.20 9.42
C THR A 10 18.57 -8.42 8.17
N HIS A 11 17.33 -7.91 8.14
CA HIS A 11 16.44 -8.14 7.00
C HIS A 11 16.89 -7.34 5.76
N PRO A 12 16.86 -7.91 4.55
CA PRO A 12 17.29 -7.21 3.33
C PRO A 12 16.56 -5.87 3.05
N HIS A 13 15.36 -5.73 3.61
CA HIS A 13 14.51 -4.53 3.46
C HIS A 13 14.45 -3.70 4.75
N TYR A 14 15.45 -3.80 5.63
CA TYR A 14 15.48 -3.13 6.94
C TYR A 14 15.16 -1.63 6.85
N ILE A 15 15.72 -0.92 5.87
CA ILE A 15 15.46 0.52 5.67
C ILE A 15 13.97 0.80 5.48
N LEU A 16 13.31 0.04 4.60
CA LEU A 16 11.89 0.18 4.30
C LEU A 16 11.03 -0.16 5.53
N ILE A 17 11.36 -1.25 6.24
CA ILE A 17 10.66 -1.67 7.46
C ILE A 17 10.77 -0.57 8.53
N SER A 18 11.96 0.00 8.73
CA SER A 18 12.20 1.08 9.69
C SER A 18 11.38 2.33 9.35
N GLN A 19 11.31 2.70 8.07
CA GLN A 19 10.48 3.83 7.62
C GLN A 19 8.99 3.58 7.89
N ILE A 20 8.48 2.38 7.63
CA ILE A 20 7.10 2.02 7.94
C ILE A 20 6.85 2.12 9.45
N GLN A 21 7.75 1.60 10.28
CA GLN A 21 7.65 1.69 11.74
C GLN A 21 7.64 3.14 12.24
N GLN A 22 8.47 4.01 11.66
CA GLN A 22 8.47 5.45 11.96
C GLN A 22 7.17 6.16 11.55
N LEU A 23 6.53 5.73 10.45
CA LEU A 23 5.22 6.26 10.06
C LEU A 23 4.13 5.80 11.03
N LEU A 24 4.19 4.56 11.50
CA LEU A 24 3.22 4.00 12.44
C LEU A 24 3.36 4.55 13.87
N SER A 25 4.54 5.05 14.26
CA SER A 25 4.74 5.65 15.58
C SER A 25 4.21 7.08 15.69
N ARG A 26 3.71 7.66 14.60
CA ARG A 26 3.09 8.99 14.59
C ARG A 26 1.74 8.96 15.32
N ASP A 27 1.30 10.11 15.78
CA ASP A 27 0.00 10.28 16.44
C ASP A 27 -1.15 10.29 15.43
N TRP A 28 -1.38 9.14 14.79
CA TRP A 28 -2.40 8.92 13.79
C TRP A 28 -3.35 7.81 14.25
N GLN A 29 -4.65 7.97 13.98
CA GLN A 29 -5.66 6.95 14.26
C GLN A 29 -5.75 5.97 13.07
N VAL A 30 -4.72 5.14 12.89
CA VAL A 30 -4.63 4.19 11.77
C VAL A 30 -4.51 2.75 12.26
N VAL A 31 -5.12 1.82 11.52
CA VAL A 31 -4.99 0.38 11.74
C VAL A 31 -4.47 -0.28 10.49
N LEU A 32 -3.47 -1.14 10.64
CA LEU A 32 -3.01 -1.97 9.54
C LEU A 32 -3.84 -3.26 9.50
N LYS A 33 -4.44 -3.55 8.35
CA LYS A 33 -5.19 -4.77 8.09
C LYS A 33 -4.60 -5.48 6.87
N HIS A 34 -4.43 -6.79 6.98
CA HIS A 34 -4.15 -7.61 5.81
C HIS A 34 -5.46 -7.86 5.06
N VAL A 35 -5.49 -7.60 3.77
CA VAL A 35 -6.67 -7.78 2.91
C VAL A 35 -6.27 -8.58 1.67
N PHE A 36 -7.23 -9.32 1.12
CA PHE A 36 -7.04 -9.99 -0.16
C PHE A 36 -6.85 -8.96 -1.27
N ARG A 37 -6.08 -9.32 -2.31
CA ARG A 37 -5.73 -8.43 -3.41
C ARG A 37 -6.98 -7.93 -4.13
N GLU A 38 -7.95 -8.81 -4.31
CA GLU A 38 -9.24 -8.55 -4.96
C GLU A 38 -10.06 -7.51 -4.18
N GLY A 39 -9.93 -7.50 -2.85
CA GLY A 39 -10.54 -6.49 -1.98
C GLY A 39 -9.83 -5.13 -2.01
N ASN A 40 -8.67 -5.03 -2.64
CA ASN A 40 -7.88 -3.80 -2.77
C ASN A 40 -7.46 -3.51 -4.23
N VAL A 41 -8.31 -3.92 -5.18
CA VAL A 41 -8.06 -3.83 -6.62
C VAL A 41 -7.74 -2.41 -7.10
N VAL A 42 -8.35 -1.39 -6.50
CA VAL A 42 -8.09 0.02 -6.85
C VAL A 42 -6.64 0.40 -6.54
N ALA A 43 -6.11 0.00 -5.39
CA ALA A 43 -4.73 0.30 -5.02
C ALA A 43 -3.73 -0.43 -5.93
N ASP A 44 -4.02 -1.68 -6.30
CA ASP A 44 -3.21 -2.47 -7.25
C ASP A 44 -3.17 -1.83 -8.64
N TYR A 45 -4.32 -1.34 -9.11
CA TYR A 45 -4.43 -0.60 -10.36
C TYR A 45 -3.63 0.70 -10.31
N LEU A 46 -3.79 1.52 -9.26
CA LEU A 46 -3.08 2.79 -9.12
C LEU A 46 -1.56 2.61 -9.03
N ALA A 47 -1.09 1.59 -8.31
CA ALA A 47 0.34 1.27 -8.24
C ALA A 47 0.88 0.85 -9.62
N SER A 48 0.15 0.03 -10.35
CA SER A 48 0.50 -0.41 -11.71
C SER A 48 0.53 0.76 -12.69
N LEU A 49 -0.46 1.65 -12.61
CA LEU A 49 -0.52 2.86 -13.41
C LEU A 49 0.68 3.76 -13.12
N GLY A 50 0.99 4.03 -11.85
CA GLY A 50 2.16 4.83 -11.47
C GLY A 50 3.49 4.27 -12.00
N ASN A 51 3.66 2.94 -12.00
CA ASN A 51 4.84 2.28 -12.55
C ASN A 51 4.98 2.47 -14.08
N SER A 52 3.89 2.71 -14.80
CA SER A 52 3.92 2.98 -16.24
C SER A 52 4.23 4.44 -16.60
N HIS A 53 4.30 5.32 -15.60
CA HIS A 53 4.60 6.73 -15.77
C HIS A 53 6.05 7.07 -15.40
N SER A 54 6.56 8.18 -15.93
CA SER A 54 7.83 8.74 -15.48
C SER A 54 7.72 9.27 -14.06
N VAL A 55 8.86 9.38 -13.37
CA VAL A 55 8.91 9.99 -12.03
C VAL A 55 8.37 11.42 -12.10
N GLY A 56 7.36 11.71 -11.27
CA GLY A 56 6.69 13.00 -11.22
C GLY A 56 5.30 12.90 -10.59
N GLU A 57 4.62 14.03 -10.53
CA GLU A 57 3.21 14.10 -10.13
C GLU A 57 2.33 13.93 -11.37
N HIS A 58 1.39 12.99 -11.30
CA HIS A 58 0.42 12.72 -12.37
C HIS A 58 -0.98 12.74 -11.79
N ALA A 59 -1.81 13.67 -12.26
CA ALA A 59 -3.19 13.80 -11.83
C ALA A 59 -4.11 12.92 -12.68
N ILE A 60 -4.94 12.11 -12.02
CA ILE A 60 -6.02 11.35 -12.67
C ILE A 60 -7.26 12.24 -12.66
N THR A 61 -7.62 12.78 -13.82
CA THR A 61 -8.77 13.69 -13.98
C THR A 61 -10.01 12.99 -14.52
N ALA A 62 -9.83 11.84 -15.18
CA ALA A 62 -10.91 10.99 -15.64
C ALA A 62 -11.41 10.07 -14.50
N PRO A 63 -12.69 9.67 -14.50
CA PRO A 63 -13.16 8.65 -13.57
C PRO A 63 -12.36 7.36 -13.75
N LEU A 64 -12.01 6.71 -12.64
CA LEU A 64 -11.39 5.40 -12.68
C LEU A 64 -12.36 4.39 -13.33
N PRO A 65 -11.83 3.35 -14.02
CA PRO A 65 -12.67 2.28 -14.55
C PRO A 65 -13.46 1.62 -13.42
N ASP A 66 -14.64 1.10 -13.74
CA ASP A 66 -15.42 0.32 -12.78
C ASP A 66 -14.61 -0.92 -12.38
N PHE A 67 -14.41 -1.07 -11.07
CA PHE A 67 -13.77 -2.26 -10.51
C PHE A 67 -14.86 -3.17 -9.97
N GLU A 68 -15.01 -4.36 -10.55
CA GLU A 68 -15.92 -5.37 -10.00
C GLU A 68 -15.40 -5.83 -8.63
N SER A 69 -16.17 -5.53 -7.58
CA SER A 69 -15.94 -6.14 -6.26
C SER A 69 -16.35 -7.62 -6.35
N PRO A 70 -15.50 -8.58 -5.94
CA PRO A 70 -15.98 -9.94 -5.73
C PRO A 70 -17.09 -9.85 -4.68
N ALA A 71 -18.26 -10.40 -5.00
CA ALA A 71 -19.36 -10.52 -4.05
C ALA A 71 -18.81 -11.03 -2.71
N ALA A 72 -19.14 -10.32 -1.62
CA ALA A 72 -18.67 -10.63 -0.28
C ALA A 72 -18.86 -12.14 0.01
N LEU A 73 -17.75 -12.85 0.15
CA LEU A 73 -17.70 -14.20 0.73
C LEU A 73 -17.58 -14.09 2.25
#